data_AF-A0A9P8ZWF4-F1
#
_entry.id   AF-A0A9P8ZWF4-F1
#
_cell.length_a   1.000
_cell.length_b   1.000
_cell.length_c   1.000
_cell.angle_alpha   90.00
_cell.angle_beta   90.00
_cell.angle_gamma   90.00
#
_symmetry.space_group_name_H-M   'P 1'
#
loop_
_entity.id
_entity.type
_entity.pdbx_description
1 polymer ?
#
loop_
_entity_poly.entity_id
_entity_poly.type
_entity_poly.pdbx_seq_one_letter_code
_entity_poly.pdbx_strand_id
1 'polypeptide(L)'
;MMHIPFSNSILDYLVQKTYDAMPQNARLNTSVQPVGSATPSPLRSFIAHLSRRVNIPILTWMSATVYVDRLKPKLGSIRKLLRCTAHRVFLSILIITAKYLDDSYPINDDWEKHSYMKFNHRHFWLALKDINLIELEMLSLLDWNLAISELDVYQRSEPFFSSVVTTSRAKTS
;
A
#
# COMPACT_ATOMS: atom_id res chain seq x y z
N MET A 1 10.88 -9.72 -20.33
CA MET A 1 9.86 -9.25 -19.37
C MET A 1 10.23 -7.82 -18.98
N MET A 2 9.40 -6.83 -19.30
CA MET A 2 9.72 -5.41 -19.10
C MET A 2 9.59 -5.09 -17.59
N HIS A 3 10.70 -5.13 -16.85
CA HIS A 3 10.73 -4.68 -15.45
C HIS A 3 10.59 -3.16 -15.46
N ILE A 4 9.35 -2.66 -15.40
CA ILE A 4 9.11 -1.25 -15.11
C ILE A 4 9.60 -1.02 -13.68
N PRO A 5 10.64 -0.19 -13.47
CA PRO A 5 11.18 0.03 -12.14
C PRO A 5 10.13 0.71 -11.27
N PHE A 6 10.00 0.27 -10.02
CA PHE A 6 9.15 0.91 -9.03
C PHE A 6 9.67 2.34 -8.77
N SER A 7 9.04 3.32 -9.42
CA SER A 7 9.51 4.72 -9.43
C SER A 7 9.11 5.47 -8.16
N ASN A 8 9.77 6.61 -7.90
CA ASN A 8 9.38 7.50 -6.79
C ASN A 8 7.96 8.04 -6.95
N SER A 9 7.49 8.30 -8.18
CA SER A 9 6.12 8.77 -8.41
C SER A 9 5.07 7.73 -7.98
N ILE A 10 5.33 6.45 -8.22
CA ILE A 10 4.48 5.34 -7.80
C ILE A 10 4.43 5.26 -6.28
N LEU A 11 5.59 5.34 -5.66
CA LEU A 11 5.73 5.33 -4.21
C LEU A 11 4.93 6.47 -3.57
N ASP A 12 5.11 7.69 -4.07
CA ASP A 12 4.45 8.89 -3.53
C ASP A 12 2.93 8.83 -3.72
N TYR A 13 2.47 8.33 -4.88
CA TYR A 13 1.05 8.10 -5.14
C TYR A 13 0.43 7.09 -4.16
N LEU A 14 1.08 5.95 -3.93
CA LEU A 14 0.59 4.92 -2.99
C LEU A 14 0.53 5.45 -1.55
N VAL A 15 1.55 6.20 -1.14
CA VAL A 15 1.59 6.86 0.18
C VAL A 15 0.42 7.83 0.32
N GLN A 16 0.25 8.72 -0.65
CA GLN A 16 -0.81 9.72 -0.63
C GLN A 16 -2.19 9.06 -0.60
N LYS A 17 -2.43 8.09 -1.48
CA LYS A 17 -3.70 7.35 -1.56
C LYS A 17 -4.03 6.60 -0.27
N THR A 18 -3.02 6.00 0.36
CA THR A 18 -3.18 5.33 1.66
C THR A 18 -3.57 6.33 2.75
N TYR A 19 -2.88 7.47 2.84
CA TYR A 19 -3.26 8.52 3.78
C TYR A 19 -4.65 9.11 3.47
N ASP A 20 -5.07 9.14 2.21
CA ASP A 20 -6.41 9.55 1.76
C ASP A 20 -7.54 8.60 2.14
N ALA A 21 -7.25 7.33 2.36
CA ALA A 21 -8.19 6.39 2.96
C ALA A 21 -8.26 6.50 4.49
N MET A 22 -7.19 6.99 5.14
CA MET A 22 -7.12 7.06 6.61
C MET A 22 -7.98 8.17 7.22
N PRO A 23 -8.68 7.91 8.35
CA PRO A 23 -9.36 8.97 9.09
C PRO A 23 -8.36 9.99 9.65
N GLN A 24 -8.75 11.27 9.69
CA GLN A 24 -7.88 12.41 10.04
C GLN A 24 -7.09 12.22 11.35
N ASN A 25 -7.68 11.55 12.34
CA ASN A 25 -7.06 11.30 13.64
C ASN A 25 -5.83 10.35 13.54
N ALA A 26 -5.86 9.40 12.60
CA ALA A 26 -4.73 8.50 12.33
C ALA A 26 -3.60 9.18 11.53
N ARG A 27 -3.94 10.24 10.76
CA ARG A 27 -2.96 11.09 10.08
C ARG A 27 -2.09 11.89 11.06
N LEU A 28 -2.67 12.34 12.17
CA LEU A 28 -1.97 13.15 13.18
C LEU A 28 -0.92 12.36 13.99
N ASN A 29 -1.15 11.07 14.23
CA ASN A 29 -0.15 10.19 14.89
C ASN A 29 0.99 9.76 13.94
N THR A 30 0.81 9.95 12.63
CA THR A 30 1.77 9.59 11.60
C THR A 30 2.29 10.87 10.98
N SER A 31 3.06 11.67 11.75
CA SER A 31 3.70 12.94 11.35
C SER A 31 3.71 13.13 9.83
N VAL A 32 2.65 13.77 9.33
CA VAL A 32 2.58 14.20 7.93
C VAL A 32 3.50 15.40 7.89
N GLN A 33 4.78 15.15 7.62
CA GLN A 33 5.69 16.24 7.36
C GLN A 33 5.27 16.92 6.06
N PRO A 34 5.38 18.25 5.97
CA PRO A 34 5.03 18.98 4.76
C PRO A 34 5.83 18.41 3.58
N VAL A 35 5.21 18.38 2.40
CA VAL A 35 5.89 18.11 1.13
C VAL A 35 7.04 19.13 1.01
N GLY A 36 8.27 18.71 1.33
CA GLY A 36 9.44 19.61 1.44
C GLY A 36 10.41 19.29 2.58
N SER A 37 10.06 18.45 3.55
CA SER A 37 11.03 17.96 4.55
C SER A 37 12.00 16.96 3.92
N ALA A 38 13.31 17.13 4.14
CA ALA A 38 14.36 16.25 3.60
C ALA A 38 14.27 14.78 4.05
N THR A 39 13.47 14.48 5.08
CA THR A 39 13.29 13.11 5.59
C THR A 39 12.00 12.46 5.07
N PRO A 40 12.07 11.27 4.42
CA PRO A 40 10.90 10.56 3.93
C PRO A 40 9.96 10.12 5.06
N SER A 41 8.64 10.16 4.83
CA SER A 41 7.67 9.74 5.84
C SER A 41 7.84 8.26 6.22
N PRO A 42 7.45 7.84 7.45
CA PRO A 42 7.60 6.44 7.87
C PRO A 42 6.84 5.45 6.99
N LEU A 43 5.68 5.84 6.44
CA LEU A 43 4.92 5.02 5.49
C LEU A 43 5.64 4.92 4.13
N ARG A 44 6.16 6.04 3.61
CA ARG A 44 6.94 6.05 2.37
C ARG A 44 8.13 5.12 2.45
N SER A 45 8.89 5.19 3.54
CA SER A 45 10.03 4.29 3.79
C SER A 45 9.60 2.82 3.86
N PHE A 46 8.43 2.55 4.44
CA PHE A 46 7.88 1.20 4.52
C PHE A 46 7.45 0.64 3.17
N ILE A 47 6.73 1.40 2.35
CA ILE A 47 6.32 0.98 1.01
C ILE A 47 7.56 0.78 0.12
N ALA A 48 8.56 1.67 0.22
CA ALA A 48 9.84 1.52 -0.47
C ALA A 48 10.68 0.33 0.05
N HIS A 49 10.52 -0.04 1.31
CA HIS A 49 11.15 -1.24 1.86
C HIS A 49 10.52 -2.49 1.28
N LEU A 50 9.18 -2.57 1.30
CA LEU A 50 8.43 -3.69 0.75
C LEU A 50 8.68 -3.87 -0.75
N SER A 51 8.72 -2.79 -1.54
CA SER A 51 8.96 -2.89 -2.99
C SER A 51 10.33 -3.44 -3.37
N ARG A 52 11.32 -3.34 -2.48
CA ARG A 52 12.64 -3.95 -2.68
C ARG A 52 12.73 -5.38 -2.18
N ARG A 53 11.89 -5.75 -1.21
CA ARG A 53 11.92 -7.04 -0.52
C ARG A 53 11.00 -8.06 -1.15
N VAL A 54 9.83 -7.62 -1.60
CA VAL A 54 8.81 -8.48 -2.19
C VAL A 54 8.84 -8.24 -3.70
N ASN A 55 9.19 -9.26 -4.46
CA ASN A 55 9.29 -9.18 -5.92
C ASN A 55 7.91 -9.23 -6.57
N ILE A 56 7.12 -8.16 -6.37
CA ILE A 56 5.74 -8.07 -6.85
C ILE A 56 5.68 -7.19 -8.11
N PRO A 57 5.04 -7.65 -9.20
CA PRO A 57 4.68 -6.87 -10.38
C PRO A 57 3.98 -5.56 -10.05
N ILE A 58 4.22 -4.55 -10.89
CA ILE A 58 3.59 -3.23 -10.77
C ILE A 58 2.06 -3.30 -10.77
N LEU A 59 1.47 -4.23 -11.54
CA LEU A 59 0.03 -4.43 -11.63
C LEU A 59 -0.60 -4.71 -10.27
N THR A 60 0.08 -5.46 -9.40
CA THR A 60 -0.39 -5.74 -8.04
C THR A 60 -0.38 -4.47 -7.18
N TRP A 61 0.67 -3.65 -7.27
CA TRP A 61 0.70 -2.36 -6.57
C TRP A 61 -0.41 -1.42 -7.04
N MET A 62 -0.72 -1.44 -8.34
CA MET A 62 -1.82 -0.65 -8.91
C MET A 62 -3.18 -1.19 -8.49
N SER A 63 -3.36 -2.51 -8.49
CA SER A 63 -4.60 -3.16 -8.06
C SER A 63 -4.88 -2.96 -6.57
N ALA A 64 -3.83 -2.89 -5.74
CA ALA A 64 -3.95 -2.52 -4.33
C ALA A 64 -4.66 -1.17 -4.14
N THR A 65 -4.50 -0.24 -5.09
CA THR A 65 -5.15 1.07 -5.03
C THR A 65 -6.67 0.99 -5.16
N VAL A 66 -7.20 -0.04 -5.83
CA VAL A 66 -8.64 -0.30 -5.93
C VAL A 66 -9.20 -0.63 -4.55
N TYR A 67 -8.51 -1.48 -3.79
CA TYR A 67 -8.92 -1.83 -2.43
C TYR A 67 -8.76 -0.65 -1.45
N VAL A 68 -7.74 0.18 -1.60
CA VAL A 68 -7.63 1.43 -0.81
C VAL A 68 -8.87 2.30 -0.99
N ASP A 69 -9.36 2.45 -2.22
CA ASP A 69 -10.56 3.25 -2.50
C ASP A 69 -11.84 2.60 -1.96
N ARG A 70 -11.99 1.27 -2.10
CA ARG A 70 -13.12 0.52 -1.52
C ARG A 70 -13.16 0.61 0.00
N LEU A 71 -11.99 0.73 0.63
CA LEU A 71 -11.84 0.79 2.06
C LEU A 71 -12.16 2.18 2.65
N LYS A 72 -11.92 3.26 1.91
CA LYS A 72 -12.13 4.65 2.34
C LYS A 72 -13.50 4.92 2.99
N PRO A 73 -14.66 4.52 2.41
CA PRO A 73 -15.96 4.73 3.07
C PRO A 73 -16.14 3.88 4.34
N LYS A 74 -15.47 2.73 4.45
CA LYS A 74 -15.68 1.77 5.54
C LYS A 74 -14.85 2.09 6.79
N LEU A 75 -13.66 2.69 6.63
CA LEU A 75 -12.81 3.10 7.75
C LEU A 75 -13.44 4.18 8.65
N GLY A 76 -14.30 5.03 8.09
CA GLY A 76 -15.00 6.07 8.85
C GLY A 76 -15.95 5.51 9.90
N SER A 77 -16.56 4.35 9.64
CA SER A 77 -17.55 3.70 10.50
C SER A 77 -16.91 2.88 11.64
N ILE A 78 -15.73 2.30 11.39
CA ILE A 78 -15.13 1.26 12.27
C ILE A 78 -14.10 1.86 13.27
N ARG A 79 -14.12 3.19 13.44
CA ARG A 79 -13.21 4.00 14.28
C ARG A 79 -12.97 3.50 15.72
N LYS A 80 -13.87 2.70 16.29
CA LYS A 80 -13.76 2.16 17.65
C LYS A 80 -13.10 0.78 17.74
N LEU A 81 -13.10 0.01 16.66
CA LEU A 81 -12.74 -1.41 16.72
C LEU A 81 -11.29 -1.69 16.33
N LEU A 82 -10.62 -0.78 15.61
CA LEU A 82 -9.28 -1.05 15.07
C LEU A 82 -8.27 0.05 15.43
N ARG A 83 -7.13 -0.35 16.00
CA ARG A 83 -5.92 0.48 16.10
C ARG A 83 -5.23 0.53 14.72
N CYS A 84 -5.89 1.12 13.72
CA CYS A 84 -5.39 1.20 12.35
C CYS A 84 -4.22 2.17 12.25
N THR A 85 -3.00 1.66 12.03
CA THR A 85 -1.89 2.46 11.51
C THR A 85 -1.85 2.38 9.99
N ALA A 86 -1.31 3.41 9.34
CA ALA A 86 -1.19 3.42 7.87
C ALA A 86 -0.39 2.22 7.33
N HIS A 87 0.64 1.79 8.06
CA HIS A 87 1.44 0.61 7.73
C HIS A 87 0.61 -0.69 7.73
N ARG A 88 -0.23 -0.91 8.74
CA ARG A 88 -1.06 -2.13 8.87
C ARG A 88 -2.11 -2.21 7.77
N VAL A 89 -2.77 -1.10 7.48
CA VAL A 89 -3.76 -1.05 6.40
C VAL A 89 -3.10 -1.25 5.04
N PHE A 90 -1.97 -0.59 4.78
CA PHE A 90 -1.28 -0.78 3.52
C PHE A 90 -0.78 -2.22 3.34
N LEU A 91 -0.19 -2.80 4.39
CA LEU A 91 0.32 -4.17 4.31
C LEU A 91 -0.81 -5.19 4.10
N SER A 92 -1.92 -5.08 4.85
CA SER A 92 -3.06 -6.00 4.69
C SER A 92 -3.67 -5.91 3.29
N ILE A 93 -3.83 -4.70 2.75
CA ILE A 93 -4.27 -4.51 1.36
C ILE A 93 -3.29 -5.17 0.38
N LEU A 94 -1.98 -4.96 0.57
CA LEU A 94 -0.97 -5.52 -0.33
C LEU A 94 -0.97 -7.07 -0.29
N ILE A 95 -1.10 -7.67 0.89
CA ILE A 95 -1.21 -9.13 1.07
C ILE A 95 -2.42 -9.67 0.31
N ILE A 96 -3.59 -9.07 0.52
CA ILE A 96 -4.83 -9.49 -0.15
C ILE A 96 -4.70 -9.35 -1.66
N THR A 97 -4.15 -8.24 -2.14
CA THR A 97 -4.00 -8.00 -3.58
C THR A 97 -3.02 -8.98 -4.20
N ALA A 98 -1.90 -9.24 -3.53
CA ALA A 98 -0.94 -10.23 -3.98
C ALA A 98 -1.66 -11.59 -4.11
N LYS A 99 -2.13 -12.15 -3.01
CA LYS A 99 -2.79 -13.46 -3.00
C LYS A 99 -3.97 -13.59 -3.96
N TYR A 100 -4.70 -12.50 -4.22
CA TYR A 100 -5.82 -12.52 -5.16
C TYR A 100 -5.37 -12.57 -6.63
N LEU A 101 -4.23 -11.97 -6.99
CA LEU A 101 -3.76 -11.88 -8.37
C LEU A 101 -2.81 -13.00 -8.77
N ASP A 102 -2.12 -13.61 -7.81
CA ASP A 102 -1.21 -14.73 -8.05
C ASP A 102 -1.19 -15.66 -6.84
N ASP A 103 -1.54 -16.92 -7.07
CA ASP A 103 -1.53 -17.95 -6.03
C ASP A 103 -0.11 -18.33 -5.58
N SER A 104 0.93 -17.88 -6.30
CA SER A 104 2.34 -18.15 -5.99
C SER A 104 3.02 -17.10 -5.08
N TYR A 105 2.30 -16.07 -4.63
CA TYR A 105 2.87 -15.07 -3.73
C TYR A 105 3.16 -15.60 -2.32
N PRO A 106 4.00 -14.88 -1.55
CA PRO A 106 4.46 -15.35 -0.25
C PRO A 106 3.30 -15.63 0.71
N ILE A 107 3.40 -16.71 1.47
CA ILE A 107 2.49 -17.02 2.59
C ILE A 107 2.74 -16.05 3.75
N ASN A 108 1.84 -16.01 4.74
CA ASN A 108 1.90 -15.01 5.82
C ASN A 108 3.19 -15.05 6.64
N ASP A 109 3.82 -16.21 6.75
CA ASP A 109 5.14 -16.37 7.37
C ASP A 109 6.24 -15.55 6.68
N ASP A 110 6.19 -15.47 5.35
CA ASP A 110 7.16 -14.67 4.59
C ASP A 110 6.86 -13.17 4.71
N TRP A 111 5.59 -12.79 4.79
CA TRP A 111 5.21 -11.39 5.04
C TRP A 111 5.71 -10.88 6.40
N GLU A 112 5.80 -11.74 7.42
CA GLU A 112 6.41 -11.39 8.72
C GLU A 112 7.86 -10.96 8.53
N LYS A 113 8.65 -11.76 7.80
CA LYS A 113 10.05 -11.48 7.50
C LYS A 113 10.22 -10.19 6.70
N HIS A 114 9.32 -9.94 5.75
CA HIS A 114 9.35 -8.73 4.92
C HIS A 114 8.81 -7.47 5.62
N SER A 115 8.03 -7.61 6.70
CA SER A 115 7.48 -6.49 7.46
C SER A 115 8.51 -5.77 8.34
N TYR A 116 9.64 -6.42 8.63
CA TYR A 116 10.68 -5.87 9.50
C TYR A 116 11.42 -4.70 8.84
N MET A 117 11.17 -3.50 9.35
CA MET A 117 11.81 -2.27 8.89
C MET A 117 12.44 -1.51 10.07
N LYS A 118 13.69 -1.10 9.90
CA LYS A 118 14.32 -0.08 10.75
C LYS A 118 14.14 1.30 10.12
N PHE A 119 13.64 2.26 10.88
CA PHE A 119 13.50 3.65 10.45
C PHE A 119 13.93 4.60 11.58
N ASN A 120 15.01 5.35 11.35
CA ASN A 120 15.70 6.13 12.38
C ASN A 120 16.02 5.25 13.61
N HIS A 121 15.64 5.70 14.81
CA HIS A 121 15.82 4.95 16.07
C HIS A 121 14.64 4.03 16.41
N ARG A 122 13.75 3.72 15.45
CA ARG A 122 12.56 2.90 15.67
C ARG A 122 12.56 1.67 14.79
N HIS A 123 12.07 0.57 15.34
CA HIS A 123 11.86 -0.67 14.61
C HIS A 123 10.35 -0.87 14.44
N PHE A 124 9.94 -1.25 13.24
CA PHE A 124 8.59 -1.66 12.92
C PHE A 124 8.64 -3.11 12.47
N TRP A 125 7.78 -3.95 13.06
CA TRP A 125 7.58 -5.32 12.63
C TRP A 125 6.16 -5.75 12.98
N LEU A 126 5.64 -6.72 12.24
CA LEU A 126 4.37 -7.38 12.53
C LEU A 126 4.66 -8.86 12.71
N ALA A 127 4.28 -9.41 13.88
CA ALA A 127 4.39 -10.84 14.10
C ALA A 127 3.42 -11.61 13.18
N LEU A 128 3.68 -12.88 12.89
CA LEU A 128 2.79 -13.72 12.08
C LEU A 128 1.33 -13.67 12.53
N LYS A 129 1.09 -13.72 13.85
CA LYS A 129 -0.26 -13.58 14.42
C LYS A 129 -0.93 -12.25 14.07
N ASP A 130 -0.16 -11.16 14.05
CA ASP A 130 -0.68 -9.85 13.73
C ASP A 130 -0.95 -9.73 12.23
N ILE A 131 -0.13 -10.38 11.39
CA ILE A 131 -0.34 -10.45 9.94
C ILE A 131 -1.63 -11.20 9.61
N ASN A 132 -1.81 -12.37 10.22
CA ASN A 132 -3.05 -13.14 10.07
C ASN A 132 -4.26 -12.32 10.52
N LEU A 133 -4.14 -11.60 11.64
CA LEU A 133 -5.21 -10.75 12.16
C LEU A 133 -5.55 -9.61 11.20
N ILE A 134 -4.56 -8.82 10.75
CA ILE A 134 -4.83 -7.68 9.85
C ILE A 134 -5.35 -8.15 8.48
N GLU A 135 -4.95 -9.33 8.00
CA GLU A 135 -5.48 -9.91 6.77
C GLU A 135 -6.97 -10.23 6.94
N LEU A 136 -7.32 -10.98 7.99
CA LEU A 136 -8.71 -11.34 8.28
C LEU A 136 -9.59 -10.13 8.55
N GLU A 137 -9.09 -9.15 9.32
CA GLU A 137 -9.78 -7.89 9.56
C GLU A 137 -10.02 -7.15 8.24
N MET A 138 -9.02 -7.09 7.36
CA MET A 138 -9.16 -6.41 6.07
C MET A 138 -10.11 -7.14 5.11
N LEU A 139 -10.11 -8.47 5.09
CA LEU A 139 -11.09 -9.27 4.35
C LEU A 139 -12.50 -9.02 4.85
N SER A 140 -12.69 -8.99 6.17
CA SER A 140 -13.97 -8.63 6.79
C SER A 140 -14.39 -7.21 6.43
N LEU A 141 -13.45 -6.25 6.41
CA LEU A 141 -13.73 -4.87 5.99
C LEU A 141 -14.13 -4.81 4.53
N LEU A 142 -13.54 -5.63 3.66
CA LEU A 142 -13.91 -5.68 2.25
C LEU A 142 -15.22 -6.46 2.01
N ASP A 143 -15.86 -6.98 3.04
CA ASP A 143 -17.01 -7.90 2.95
C ASP A 143 -16.71 -9.09 2.01
N TRP A 144 -15.45 -9.53 1.99
CA TRP A 144 -14.96 -10.56 1.07
C TRP A 144 -15.15 -10.25 -0.43
N ASN A 145 -15.46 -9.01 -0.79
CA ASN A 145 -15.64 -8.58 -2.17
C ASN A 145 -14.29 -8.22 -2.82
N LEU A 146 -13.57 -9.26 -3.23
CA LEU A 146 -12.22 -9.17 -3.83
C LEU A 146 -12.23 -9.09 -5.36
N ALA A 147 -13.39 -9.21 -6.01
CA ALA A 147 -13.44 -9.16 -7.47
C ALA A 147 -12.91 -7.80 -7.98
N ILE A 148 -11.83 -7.82 -8.76
CA ILE A 148 -11.27 -6.65 -9.45
C ILE A 148 -11.40 -6.87 -10.95
N SER A 149 -12.01 -5.91 -11.65
CA SER A 149 -12.02 -5.86 -13.11
C SER A 149 -10.88 -4.99 -13.65
N GLU A 150 -10.50 -5.19 -14.91
CA GLU A 150 -9.51 -4.33 -15.58
C GLU A 150 -9.95 -2.85 -15.58
N LEU A 151 -11.25 -2.60 -15.71
CA LEU A 151 -11.83 -1.26 -15.66
C LEU A 151 -11.64 -0.61 -14.29
N ASP A 152 -11.79 -1.38 -13.20
CA ASP A 152 -11.55 -0.89 -11.84
C ASP A 152 -10.11 -0.42 -11.69
N VAL A 153 -9.15 -1.22 -12.14
CA VAL A 153 -7.73 -0.88 -12.10
C VAL A 153 -7.49 0.37 -12.94
N TYR A 154 -7.91 0.36 -14.21
CA TYR A 154 -7.69 1.47 -15.13
C TYR A 154 -8.23 2.80 -14.60
N GLN A 155 -9.49 2.84 -14.16
CA GLN A 155 -10.11 4.06 -13.64
C GLN A 155 -9.42 4.59 -12.38
N ARG A 156 -8.97 3.70 -11.50
CA ARG A 156 -8.35 4.08 -10.22
C ARG A 156 -6.87 4.38 -10.35
N SER A 157 -6.22 3.88 -11.39
CA SER A 157 -4.81 4.10 -11.69
C SER A 157 -4.58 5.02 -12.90
N GLU A 158 -5.61 5.66 -13.45
CA GLU A 158 -5.48 6.63 -14.53
C GLU A 158 -4.54 7.80 -14.15
N PRO A 159 -4.61 8.39 -12.94
CA PRO A 159 -3.66 9.40 -12.49
C PRO A 159 -2.22 8.88 -12.39
N PHE A 160 -2.04 7.56 -12.30
CA PHE A 160 -0.74 6.91 -12.28
C PHE A 160 -0.15 6.83 -13.69
N PHE A 161 -0.94 6.44 -14.71
CA PHE A 161 -0.44 6.26 -16.08
C PHE A 161 -0.02 7.58 -16.72
N SER A 162 -0.75 8.66 -16.46
CA SER A 162 -0.40 10.00 -16.94
C SER A 162 0.96 10.49 -16.42
N SER A 163 1.34 10.12 -15.19
CA SER A 163 2.65 10.46 -14.60
C SER A 163 3.83 9.69 -15.21
N VAL A 164 3.61 8.43 -15.60
CA VAL A 164 4.63 7.54 -16.18
C VAL A 164 4.90 7.93 -17.64
N VAL A 165 3.84 8.17 -18.42
CA VAL A 165 3.95 8.55 -19.85
C VAL A 165 4.66 9.89 -20.05
N THR A 166 4.49 10.83 -19.12
CA THR A 166 5.19 12.13 -19.17
C THR A 166 6.71 11.96 -18.97
N THR A 167 7.12 11.03 -18.12
CA THR A 167 8.54 10.77 -17.83
C THR A 167 9.27 10.09 -19.00
N SER A 168 8.60 9.25 -19.78
CA SER A 168 9.19 8.65 -20.99
C SER A 168 9.38 9.67 -22.12
N ARG A 169 8.54 10.72 -22.18
CA ARG A 169 8.60 11.75 -23.23
C ARG A 169 9.71 12.79 -22.99
N ALA A 170 10.12 12.99 -21.74
CA ALA A 170 11.19 13.92 -21.36
C ALA A 170 12.62 13.38 -21.57
N LYS A 171 12.79 12.08 -21.89
CA LYS A 171 14.11 11.47 -22.18
C LYS A 171 14.46 11.43 -23.67
N THR A 172 13.58 11.94 -24.54
CA THR A 172 13.74 11.97 -26.00
C THR A 172 13.90 13.40 -26.55
N SER A 173 14.38 14.33 -25.74
CA SER A 173 14.73 15.70 -26.17
C SER A 173 16.04 16.14 -25.57
#